data_AF-A0A960WWY6-F1
#
_entry.id   AF-A0A960WWY6-F1
#
_cell.length_a   1.000
_cell.length_b   1.000
_cell.length_c   1.000
_cell.angle_alpha   90.00
_cell.angle_beta   90.00
_cell.angle_gamma   90.00
#
_symmetry.space_group_name_H-M   'P 1'
#
loop_
_entity.id
_entity.type
_entity.pdbx_description
1 polymer ?
#
loop_
_entity_poly.entity_id
_entity_poly.type
_entity_poly.pdbx_seq_one_letter_code
_entity_poly.pdbx_strand_id
1 'polypeptide(L)' 'MLLFGLLLAGLTLTSCDKKTEGGGYPLTNCVVSGEALGSMGDPVVLTHEGREVRLCCDSCIPKFNADPAKYLEKLK' A
#
# COMPACT_ATOMS: atom_id res chain seq x y z
N MET A 1 3.93 -2.22 -53.96
CA MET A 1 2.50 -2.52 -53.69
C MET A 1 2.32 -4.03 -53.85
N LEU A 2 2.12 -4.74 -52.72
CA LEU A 2 1.94 -6.21 -52.56
C LEU A 2 3.17 -7.03 -52.11
N LEU A 3 3.55 -6.89 -50.84
CA LEU A 3 4.06 -8.00 -50.00
C LEU A 3 3.50 -7.73 -48.58
N PHE A 4 2.37 -8.32 -48.20
CA PHE A 4 2.33 -9.56 -47.40
C PHE A 4 3.47 -9.66 -46.37
N GLY A 5 3.36 -8.85 -45.31
CA GLY A 5 4.12 -8.99 -44.06
C GLY A 5 3.17 -9.32 -42.92
N LEU A 6 2.84 -10.60 -42.80
CA LEU A 6 2.18 -11.24 -41.67
C LEU A 6 2.96 -10.95 -40.37
N LEU A 7 2.25 -10.51 -39.32
CA LEU A 7 2.48 -10.63 -37.85
C LEU A 7 1.76 -9.42 -37.21
N LEU A 8 0.53 -9.47 -36.67
CA LEU A 8 -0.06 -10.44 -35.75
C LEU A 8 0.94 -10.95 -34.70
N ALA A 9 1.30 -10.06 -33.78
CA ALA A 9 1.32 -10.33 -32.33
C ALA A 9 2.02 -9.17 -31.62
N GLY A 10 1.29 -8.48 -30.73
CA GLY A 10 1.93 -7.53 -29.82
C GLY A 10 1.13 -6.27 -29.48
N LEU A 11 -0.18 -6.38 -29.24
CA LEU A 11 -0.77 -5.57 -28.17
C LEU A 11 -0.12 -6.04 -26.86
N THR A 12 1.11 -5.61 -26.58
CA THR A 12 1.58 -5.56 -25.20
C THR A 12 1.31 -4.16 -24.69
N LEU A 13 0.01 -3.92 -24.49
CA LEU A 13 -0.43 -3.25 -23.28
C LEU A 13 0.19 -4.05 -22.12
N THR A 14 1.42 -3.72 -21.75
CA THR A 14 1.97 -4.09 -20.45
C THR A 14 1.30 -3.18 -19.43
N SER A 15 0.01 -3.43 -19.26
CA SER A 15 -0.69 -3.17 -18.01
C SER A 15 -0.36 -4.37 -17.13
N CYS A 16 0.80 -4.32 -16.47
CA CYS A 16 1.05 -5.09 -15.27
C CYS A 16 1.55 -4.11 -14.22
N ASP A 17 0.58 -3.66 -13.42
CA ASP A 17 0.70 -3.52 -11.98
C ASP A 17 1.97 -2.84 -11.48
N LYS A 18 2.10 -1.55 -11.74
CA LYS A 18 2.61 -0.69 -10.68
C LYS A 18 1.47 -0.47 -9.70
N LYS A 19 1.27 -1.43 -8.79
CA LYS A 19 0.61 -1.19 -7.51
C LYS A 19 1.25 0.08 -6.95
N THR A 20 0.55 1.19 -7.11
CA THR A 20 0.95 2.49 -6.57
C THR A 20 0.71 2.36 -5.08
N GLU A 21 1.66 1.75 -4.38
CA GLU A 21 1.62 1.63 -2.93
C GLU A 21 2.03 2.96 -2.29
N GLY A 22 1.07 3.89 -2.34
CA GLY A 22 0.82 4.90 -1.33
C GLY A 22 1.87 6.00 -1.18
N GLY A 23 1.39 7.24 -1.22
CA GLY A 23 2.18 8.44 -0.94
C GLY A 23 3.02 8.32 0.33
N GLY A 24 4.26 8.78 0.29
CA GLY A 24 5.29 8.56 1.31
C GLY A 24 4.78 8.56 2.74
N TYR A 25 4.60 7.36 3.31
CA TYR A 25 4.25 7.19 4.71
C TYR A 25 5.52 7.37 5.54
N PRO A 26 5.52 8.23 6.57
CA PRO A 26 6.74 8.61 7.27
C PRO A 26 7.36 7.48 8.12
N LEU A 27 6.63 6.37 8.34
CA LEU A 27 7.14 5.22 9.08
C LEU A 27 7.33 3.99 8.20
N THR A 28 8.43 3.27 8.44
CA THR A 28 8.67 1.93 7.89
C THR A 28 8.10 0.82 8.78
N ASN A 29 7.70 1.15 10.01
CA ASN A 29 7.16 0.23 11.01
C ASN A 29 5.69 0.54 11.33
N CYS A 30 4.95 -0.49 11.75
CA CYS A 30 3.58 -0.41 12.21
C CYS A 30 3.49 0.44 13.47
N VAL A 31 2.61 1.45 13.47
CA VAL A 31 2.42 2.34 14.64
C VAL A 31 1.85 1.61 15.85
N VAL A 32 1.16 0.49 15.61
CA VAL A 32 0.52 -0.35 16.62
C VAL A 32 1.50 -1.36 17.23
N SER A 33 2.08 -2.25 16.41
CA SER A 33 2.95 -3.33 16.91
C SER A 33 4.43 -2.97 16.96
N GLY A 34 4.86 -1.96 16.19
CA GLY A 34 6.28 -1.61 16.03
C GLY A 34 7.04 -2.49 15.03
N GLU A 35 6.39 -3.45 14.39
CA GLU A 35 7.02 -4.34 13.40
C GLU A 35 7.08 -3.71 12.01
N ALA A 36 8.00 -4.15 11.15
CA ALA A 36 8.13 -3.62 9.80
C ALA A 36 6.85 -3.82 8.97
N LEU A 37 6.42 -2.75 8.29
CA LEU A 37 5.32 -2.80 7.34
C LEU A 37 5.71 -3.75 6.20
N GLY A 38 4.82 -4.69 5.85
CA GLY A 38 5.10 -5.69 4.81
C GLY A 38 5.70 -7.01 5.33
N SER A 39 6.20 -7.06 6.57
CA SER A 39 6.74 -8.33 7.12
C SER A 39 5.68 -9.39 7.38
N MET A 40 4.41 -8.99 7.49
CA MET A 40 3.27 -9.87 7.77
C MET A 40 2.36 -10.08 6.55
N GLY A 41 2.76 -9.59 5.37
CA GLY A 41 1.92 -9.57 4.15
C GLY A 41 1.57 -8.15 3.72
N ASP A 42 0.47 -7.99 2.99
CA ASP A 42 0.04 -6.69 2.48
C ASP A 42 -0.30 -5.72 3.64
N PRO A 43 0.33 -4.53 3.70
CA PRO A 43 0.03 -3.55 4.73
C PRO A 43 -1.38 -2.97 4.52
N VAL A 44 -2.11 -2.81 5.61
CA VAL A 44 -3.46 -2.24 5.59
C VAL A 44 -3.36 -0.73 5.66
N VAL A 45 -3.89 -0.03 4.64
CA VAL A 45 -3.92 1.43 4.58
C VAL A 45 -5.30 1.93 4.99
N LEU A 46 -5.34 2.80 5.99
CA LEU A 46 -6.54 3.39 6.56
C LEU A 46 -6.42 4.91 6.50
N THR A 47 -7.52 5.61 6.31
CA THR A 47 -7.56 7.08 6.46
C THR A 47 -8.29 7.42 7.75
N HIS A 48 -7.62 8.12 8.67
CA HIS A 48 -8.19 8.58 9.93
C HIS A 48 -7.94 10.08 10.11
N GLU A 49 -9.00 10.87 10.27
CA GLU A 49 -8.93 12.34 10.42
C GLU A 49 -8.11 13.06 9.33
N GLY A 50 -8.21 12.58 8.07
CA GLY A 50 -7.43 13.13 6.95
C GLY A 50 -5.95 12.73 6.94
N ARG A 51 -5.52 11.86 7.86
CA ARG A 51 -4.20 11.24 7.88
C ARG A 51 -4.27 9.83 7.33
N GLU A 52 -3.37 9.50 6.41
CA GLU A 52 -3.12 8.11 6.02
C GLU A 52 -2.35 7.39 7.13
N VAL A 53 -2.85 6.23 7.56
CA VAL A 53 -2.25 5.34 8.56
C VAL A 53 -2.05 3.97 7.93
N ARG A 54 -0.83 3.46 7.99
CA ARG A 54 -0.51 2.11 7.52
C ARG A 54 -0.23 1.18 8.69
N LEU A 55 -0.84 0.00 8.63
CA LEU A 55 -0.71 -1.06 9.62
C LEU A 55 -0.06 -2.28 8.97
N CYS A 56 0.68 -3.07 9.75
CA CYS A 56 1.32 -4.28 9.23
C CYS A 56 0.33 -5.41 8.92
N CYS A 57 -0.87 -5.41 9.50
CA CYS A 57 -1.91 -6.43 9.31
C CYS A 57 -3.29 -5.97 9.81
N ASP A 58 -4.35 -6.68 9.42
CA ASP A 58 -5.73 -6.41 9.86
C ASP A 58 -5.91 -6.55 11.38
N SER A 59 -5.14 -7.42 12.02
CA SER A 59 -5.15 -7.60 13.48
C SER A 59 -4.71 -6.34 14.24
N CYS A 60 -4.04 -5.39 13.57
CA CYS A 60 -3.68 -4.10 14.15
C CYS A 60 -4.83 -3.08 14.11
N ILE A 61 -5.86 -3.27 13.28
CA ILE A 61 -7.02 -2.36 13.16
C ILE A 61 -7.74 -2.19 14.51
N PRO A 62 -8.16 -3.25 15.23
CA PRO A 62 -8.87 -3.05 16.50
C PRO A 62 -7.98 -2.39 17.56
N LYS A 63 -6.67 -2.64 17.54
CA LYS A 63 -5.71 -2.00 18.44
C LYS A 63 -5.50 -0.53 18.10
N PHE A 64 -5.48 -0.17 16.81
CA PHE A 64 -5.45 1.22 16.37
C PHE A 64 -6.73 1.93 16.78
N ASN A 65 -7.90 1.33 16.55
CA ASN A 65 -9.20 1.89 16.91
C ASN A 65 -9.41 2.04 18.42
N ALA A 66 -8.69 1.29 19.25
CA ALA A 66 -8.73 1.48 20.70
C ALA A 66 -8.17 2.85 21.12
N ASP A 67 -7.11 3.33 20.46
CA ASP A 67 -6.43 4.59 20.81
C ASP A 67 -5.83 5.30 19.57
N PRO A 68 -6.63 5.70 18.57
CA PRO A 68 -6.10 6.20 17.30
C PRO A 68 -5.30 7.48 17.48
N ALA A 69 -5.73 8.38 18.38
CA ALA A 69 -5.03 9.62 18.69
C ALA A 69 -3.58 9.37 19.14
N LYS A 70 -3.36 8.38 20.03
CA LYS A 70 -2.02 8.01 20.53
C LYS A 70 -1.08 7.56 19.41
N TYR A 71 -1.60 6.84 18.42
CA TYR A 71 -0.81 6.36 17.29
C TYR A 71 -0.60 7.45 16.23
N LEU A 72 -1.57 8.32 16.03
CA LEU A 72 -1.46 9.49 15.15
C LEU A 72 -0.41 10.49 15.65
N GLU A 73 -0.23 10.63 16.96
CA GLU A 73 0.85 11.46 17.52
C GLU A 73 2.24 10.98 17.11
N LYS A 74 2.43 9.67 16.98
CA LYS A 74 3.70 9.07 16.53
C LYS A 74 3.98 9.28 15.04
N LEU A 75 2.96 9.66 14.28
CA LEU A 75 3.07 9.93 12.84
C LEU A 75 3.46 11.37 12.54
N LYS A 76 3.35 12.29 13.51
CA LYS A 76 3.63 13.71 13.34
C LYS A 76 5.11 14.00 13.19
#